data_AF-A0A1F7TU46-F1
#
_entry.id   AF-A0A1F7TU46-F1
#
_cell.length_a   1.000
_cell.length_b   1.000
_cell.length_c   1.000
_cell.angle_alpha   90.00
_cell.angle_beta   90.00
_cell.angle_gamma   90.00
#
_symmetry.space_group_name_H-M   'P 1'
#
loop_
_entity.id
_entity.type
_entity.pdbx_description
1 polymer ?
#
loop_
_entity_poly.entity_id
_entity_poly.type
_entity_poly.pdbx_seq_one_letter_code
_entity_poly.pdbx_strand_id
1 'polypeptide(L)'
;MTDITPIQPSGAPGRPEGAHGPGPAGKTPGDSFAKLLEEAARADRTGAAGALSPGQGVPVSPTPYIGPIQPGPAIQAAVLDLSHRFLALAEKFQTQLADPKASLRDIAPLVKDLEAHRDELTGRIAALPAGDPGRGLLEEMASLVSTESVKFHRGDYV
;
A
#
# COMPACT_ATOMS: atom_id res chain seq x y z
N MET A 1 -11.26 57.45 -16.14
CA MET A 1 -10.01 57.62 -16.92
C MET A 1 -9.36 56.26 -17.02
N THR A 2 -9.32 55.73 -18.24
CA THR A 2 -8.70 54.47 -18.65
C THR A 2 -7.20 54.68 -18.81
N ASP A 3 -6.35 53.74 -18.38
CA ASP A 3 -5.04 53.58 -19.01
C ASP A 3 -4.67 52.08 -19.03
N ILE A 4 -4.69 51.52 -20.24
CA ILE A 4 -4.26 50.17 -20.59
C ILE A 4 -2.95 50.38 -21.35
N THR A 5 -1.83 49.98 -20.77
CA THR A 5 -0.53 50.07 -21.44
C THR A 5 -0.37 48.88 -22.43
N PRO A 6 -0.01 49.14 -23.69
CA PRO A 6 0.01 48.12 -24.75
C PRO A 6 1.29 47.28 -24.79
N ILE A 7 1.12 46.01 -25.17
CA ILE A 7 2.13 45.06 -25.62
C ILE A 7 2.82 45.50 -26.91
N GLN A 8 4.14 45.32 -27.01
CA GLN A 8 4.86 45.28 -28.30
C GLN A 8 5.70 44.00 -28.45
N PRO A 9 5.61 43.32 -29.61
CA PRO A 9 6.43 42.15 -29.96
C PRO A 9 7.69 42.59 -30.72
N SER A 10 8.85 42.02 -30.38
CA SER A 10 10.07 42.20 -31.19
C SER A 10 10.57 40.84 -31.68
N GLY A 11 10.29 40.55 -32.95
CA GLY A 11 10.81 39.41 -33.67
C GLY A 11 11.92 39.80 -34.65
N ALA A 12 13.00 39.00 -34.61
CA ALA A 12 13.95 38.64 -35.69
C ALA A 12 14.96 39.70 -36.21
N PRO A 13 16.04 39.32 -36.95
CA PRO A 13 16.50 38.00 -37.42
C PRO A 13 17.99 37.65 -37.12
N GLY A 14 18.40 36.39 -37.36
CA GLY A 14 19.70 35.84 -36.94
C GLY A 14 20.88 35.96 -37.90
N ARG A 15 22.00 35.30 -37.53
CA ARG A 15 23.01 34.75 -38.44
C ARG A 15 23.86 33.68 -37.72
N PRO A 16 24.25 32.58 -38.41
CA PRO A 16 25.02 31.48 -37.83
C PRO A 16 26.53 31.71 -38.02
N GLU A 17 27.33 31.33 -37.04
CA GLU A 17 28.77 31.13 -37.27
C GLU A 17 29.29 30.01 -36.37
N GLY A 18 29.75 28.93 -37.02
CA GLY A 18 30.36 27.80 -36.36
C GLY A 18 31.80 28.09 -35.97
N ALA A 19 32.20 27.59 -34.81
CA ALA A 19 33.59 27.34 -34.47
C ALA A 19 33.71 25.88 -34.05
N HIS A 20 34.22 25.05 -34.96
CA HIS A 20 34.65 23.68 -34.73
C HIS A 20 36.06 23.74 -34.12
N GLY A 21 36.21 23.24 -32.89
CA GLY A 21 37.50 22.96 -32.24
C GLY A 21 37.44 21.56 -31.61
N PRO A 22 38.54 20.78 -31.62
CA PRO A 22 38.47 19.31 -31.55
C PRO A 22 38.53 18.73 -30.12
N GLY A 23 37.64 17.77 -29.83
CA GLY A 23 37.75 16.74 -28.78
C GLY A 23 37.38 17.14 -27.33
N PRO A 24 36.93 16.20 -26.46
CA PRO A 24 37.00 14.75 -26.61
C PRO A 24 35.64 14.06 -26.82
N ALA A 25 35.74 12.86 -27.38
CA ALA A 25 34.67 11.92 -27.68
C ALA A 25 33.58 11.83 -26.60
N GLY A 26 32.34 11.76 -27.09
CA GLY A 26 31.14 11.62 -26.29
C GLY A 26 31.23 10.43 -25.35
N LYS A 27 31.00 10.69 -24.07
CA LYS A 27 30.48 9.66 -23.16
C LYS A 27 29.00 9.54 -23.46
N THR A 28 28.66 8.60 -24.33
CA THR A 28 27.26 8.19 -24.50
C THR A 28 26.74 7.76 -23.13
N PRO A 29 25.53 8.15 -22.70
CA PRO A 29 24.98 7.78 -21.39
C PRO A 29 25.03 6.27 -21.10
N GLY A 30 25.05 5.44 -22.15
CA GLY A 30 25.20 3.98 -22.08
C GLY A 30 26.58 3.48 -21.63
N ASP A 31 27.67 4.21 -21.87
CA ASP A 31 29.02 3.81 -21.41
C ASP A 31 29.13 3.83 -19.88
N SER A 32 28.42 4.75 -19.23
CA SER A 32 28.41 4.87 -17.78
C SER A 32 27.61 3.72 -17.14
N PHE A 33 26.51 3.31 -17.78
CA PHE A 33 25.72 2.16 -17.36
C PHE A 33 26.47 0.84 -17.56
N ALA A 34 27.13 0.65 -18.71
CA ALA A 34 27.94 -0.53 -18.98
C ALA A 34 29.07 -0.69 -17.95
N LYS A 35 29.68 0.42 -17.55
CA LYS A 35 30.71 0.44 -16.52
C LYS A 35 30.17 0.09 -15.13
N LEU A 36 28.98 0.60 -14.77
CA LEU A 36 28.29 0.24 -13.52
C LEU A 36 27.86 -1.23 -13.49
N LEU A 37 27.43 -1.78 -14.63
CA LEU A 37 27.05 -3.19 -14.75
C LEU A 37 28.27 -4.11 -14.64
N GLU A 38 29.39 -3.74 -15.27
CA GLU A 38 30.65 -4.48 -15.15
C GLU A 38 31.23 -4.40 -13.73
N GLU A 39 31.15 -3.23 -13.09
CA GLU A 39 31.54 -3.03 -11.68
C GLU A 39 30.69 -3.90 -10.75
N ALA A 40 29.35 -3.92 -10.93
CA ALA A 40 28.45 -4.77 -10.17
C ALA A 40 28.73 -6.28 -10.39
N ALA A 41 29.01 -6.68 -11.64
CA ALA A 41 29.36 -8.07 -11.99
C ALA A 41 30.76 -8.50 -11.52
N ARG A 42 31.64 -7.54 -11.21
CA ARG A 42 32.94 -7.79 -10.56
C ARG A 42 32.80 -7.82 -9.05
N ALA A 43 31.99 -6.94 -8.46
CA ALA A 43 31.69 -6.95 -7.02
C ALA A 43 31.06 -8.28 -6.57
N ASP A 44 30.19 -8.87 -7.42
CA ASP A 44 29.63 -10.21 -7.21
C ASP A 44 30.71 -11.32 -7.21
N ARG A 45 31.72 -11.18 -8.08
CA ARG A 45 32.86 -12.12 -8.18
C ARG A 45 33.99 -11.89 -7.18
N THR A 46 34.00 -10.72 -6.52
CA THR A 46 35.00 -10.36 -5.49
C THR A 46 34.39 -10.27 -4.09
N GLY A 47 33.23 -10.91 -3.88
CA GLY A 47 32.86 -11.42 -2.57
C GLY A 47 34.01 -12.30 -2.05
N ALA A 48 34.87 -11.69 -1.24
CA ALA A 48 36.02 -12.31 -0.62
C ALA A 48 35.55 -13.36 0.39
N ALA A 49 35.28 -14.56 -0.12
CA ALA A 49 35.65 -15.75 0.62
C ALA A 49 37.18 -15.71 0.75
N GLY A 50 37.67 -15.70 1.99
CA GLY A 50 39.09 -15.82 2.27
C GLY A 50 39.71 -16.97 1.48
N ALA A 51 40.89 -16.73 0.92
CA ALA A 51 41.73 -17.78 0.38
C ALA A 51 42.11 -18.73 1.52
N LEU A 52 41.33 -19.77 1.70
CA LEU A 52 41.71 -20.96 2.43
C LEU A 52 42.55 -21.83 1.51
N SER A 53 43.62 -22.39 2.06
CA SER A 53 44.32 -23.50 1.44
C SER A 53 43.33 -24.56 0.95
N PRO A 54 43.55 -25.17 -0.22
CA PRO A 54 42.67 -26.21 -0.74
C PRO A 54 42.76 -27.40 0.22
N GLY A 55 41.71 -27.59 1.03
CA GLY A 55 41.64 -28.68 1.99
C GLY A 55 40.88 -28.39 3.29
N GLN A 56 40.49 -27.15 3.59
CA GLN A 56 39.70 -26.86 4.80
C GLN A 56 38.51 -25.98 4.45
N GLY A 57 37.33 -26.59 4.33
CA GLY A 57 36.07 -25.88 4.15
C GLY A 57 35.75 -25.02 5.37
N VAL A 58 35.36 -23.77 5.14
CA VAL A 58 34.72 -22.94 6.16
C VAL A 58 33.40 -23.63 6.54
N PRO A 59 33.10 -23.85 7.83
CA PRO A 59 31.75 -24.21 8.22
C PRO A 59 30.83 -23.03 7.93
N VAL A 60 30.05 -23.12 6.85
CA VAL A 60 28.96 -22.20 6.57
C VAL A 60 27.91 -22.46 7.65
N SER A 61 27.82 -21.57 8.63
CA SER A 61 26.75 -21.65 9.62
C SER A 61 25.43 -21.35 8.92
N PRO A 62 24.43 -22.24 8.97
CA PRO A 62 23.16 -22.01 8.31
C PRO A 62 22.51 -20.75 8.92
N THR A 63 22.04 -19.86 8.05
CA THR A 63 21.22 -18.72 8.45
C THR A 63 20.04 -19.27 9.25
N PRO A 64 19.80 -18.81 10.49
CA PRO A 64 18.69 -19.32 11.28
C PRO A 64 17.40 -19.05 10.51
N TYR A 65 16.69 -20.14 10.18
CA TYR A 65 15.38 -20.08 9.58
C TYR A 65 14.45 -19.40 10.60
N ILE A 66 14.17 -18.13 10.38
CA ILE A 66 13.12 -17.42 11.10
C ILE A 66 11.82 -17.98 10.50
N GLY A 67 11.21 -18.92 11.21
CA GLY A 67 9.97 -19.56 10.78
C GLY A 67 8.83 -18.57 10.59
N PRO A 68 7.66 -19.03 10.12
CA PRO A 68 6.51 -18.16 9.92
C PRO A 68 6.20 -17.39 11.21
N ILE A 69 6.05 -16.06 11.08
CA ILE A 69 5.64 -15.18 12.17
C ILE A 69 4.23 -15.61 12.58
N GLN A 70 4.11 -16.37 13.66
CA GLN A 70 2.81 -16.67 14.22
C GLN A 70 2.31 -15.40 14.95
N PRO A 71 1.11 -14.90 14.63
CA PRO A 71 0.58 -13.75 15.33
C PRO A 71 0.47 -14.07 16.82
N GLY A 72 0.94 -13.15 17.66
CA GLY A 72 0.90 -13.34 19.11
C GLY A 72 -0.55 -13.53 19.61
N PRO A 73 -0.76 -14.25 20.73
CA PRO A 73 -2.10 -14.59 21.24
C PRO A 73 -2.99 -13.35 21.48
N ALA A 74 -2.40 -12.19 21.81
CA ALA A 74 -3.14 -10.94 21.98
C ALA A 74 -3.75 -10.42 20.67
N ILE A 75 -3.06 -10.58 19.54
CA ILE A 75 -3.57 -10.15 18.23
C ILE A 75 -4.74 -11.04 17.82
N GLN A 76 -4.61 -12.35 18.01
CA GLN A 76 -5.66 -13.32 17.70
C GLN A 76 -6.92 -13.08 18.53
N ALA A 77 -6.77 -12.81 19.83
CA ALA A 77 -7.90 -12.49 20.70
C ALA A 77 -8.63 -11.22 20.27
N ALA A 78 -7.90 -10.17 19.86
CA ALA A 78 -8.49 -8.93 19.38
C ALA A 78 -9.25 -9.12 18.06
N VAL A 79 -8.70 -9.89 17.12
CA VAL A 79 -9.38 -10.21 15.86
C VAL A 79 -10.67 -10.98 16.13
N LEU A 80 -10.62 -11.97 17.02
CA LEU A 80 -11.79 -12.77 17.39
C LEU A 80 -12.90 -11.92 18.02
N ASP A 81 -12.56 -11.02 18.94
CA ASP A 81 -13.51 -10.12 19.59
C ASP A 81 -14.20 -9.19 18.58
N LEU A 82 -13.41 -8.57 17.69
CA LEU A 82 -13.93 -7.71 16.62
C LEU A 82 -14.86 -8.46 15.66
N SER A 83 -14.51 -9.70 15.31
CA SER A 83 -15.34 -10.55 14.46
C SER A 83 -16.64 -10.95 15.15
N HIS A 84 -16.60 -11.31 16.44
CA HIS A 84 -17.81 -11.68 17.18
C HIS A 84 -18.77 -10.50 17.31
N ARG A 85 -18.25 -9.31 17.62
CA ARG A 85 -19.06 -8.08 17.67
C ARG A 85 -19.65 -7.72 16.31
N PHE A 86 -18.89 -7.87 15.23
CA PHE A 86 -19.39 -7.68 13.88
C PHE A 86 -20.58 -8.61 13.58
N LEU A 87 -20.42 -9.92 13.83
CA LEU A 87 -21.48 -10.91 13.58
C LEU A 87 -22.75 -10.59 14.37
N ALA A 88 -22.62 -10.24 15.65
CA ALA A 88 -23.78 -9.88 16.47
C ALA A 88 -24.53 -8.65 15.93
N LEU A 89 -23.81 -7.62 15.46
CA LEU A 89 -24.41 -6.44 14.85
C LEU A 89 -25.08 -6.78 13.51
N ALA A 90 -24.41 -7.58 12.66
CA ALA A 90 -24.92 -7.99 11.36
C ALA A 90 -26.19 -8.85 11.49
N GLU A 91 -26.21 -9.81 12.41
CA GLU A 91 -27.38 -10.64 12.71
C GLU A 91 -28.57 -9.80 13.19
N LYS A 92 -28.32 -8.88 14.13
CA LYS A 92 -29.35 -7.96 14.62
C LYS A 92 -29.88 -7.08 13.48
N PHE A 93 -29.00 -6.63 12.59
CA PHE A 93 -29.38 -5.80 11.45
C PHE A 93 -30.27 -6.57 10.49
N GLN A 94 -29.84 -7.75 10.06
CA GLN A 94 -30.62 -8.62 9.19
C GLN A 94 -31.97 -9.01 9.82
N THR A 95 -31.98 -9.31 11.12
CA THR A 95 -33.21 -9.68 11.84
C THR A 95 -34.24 -8.56 11.83
N GLN A 96 -33.82 -7.31 12.11
CA GLN A 96 -34.74 -6.17 12.06
C GLN A 96 -35.17 -5.84 10.64
N LEU A 97 -34.28 -6.01 9.66
CA LEU A 97 -34.59 -5.77 8.25
C LEU A 97 -35.62 -6.77 7.71
N ALA A 98 -35.60 -8.00 8.22
CA ALA A 98 -36.57 -9.03 7.89
C ALA A 98 -37.92 -8.87 8.62
N ASP A 99 -38.01 -8.01 9.64
CA ASP A 99 -39.26 -7.77 10.36
C ASP A 99 -40.14 -6.75 9.61
N PRO A 100 -41.30 -7.16 9.07
CA PRO A 100 -42.21 -6.26 8.36
C PRO A 100 -42.82 -5.17 9.25
N LYS A 101 -42.66 -5.24 10.57
CA LYS A 101 -43.12 -4.22 11.52
C LYS A 101 -42.05 -3.21 11.89
N ALA A 102 -40.78 -3.50 11.63
CA ALA A 102 -39.69 -2.58 11.89
C ALA A 102 -39.66 -1.49 10.81
N SER A 103 -39.60 -0.23 11.20
CA SER A 103 -39.39 0.85 10.23
C SER A 103 -37.90 1.06 10.00
N LEU A 104 -37.53 1.58 8.83
CA LEU A 104 -36.13 1.98 8.59
C LEU A 104 -35.62 2.98 9.64
N ARG A 105 -36.49 3.79 10.23
CA ARG A 105 -36.10 4.73 11.29
C ARG A 105 -35.66 4.01 12.56
N ASP A 106 -36.24 2.83 12.83
CA ASP A 106 -35.87 1.99 13.96
C ASP A 106 -34.53 1.26 13.71
N ILE A 107 -34.23 0.97 12.45
CA ILE A 107 -32.99 0.30 12.02
C ILE A 107 -31.82 1.29 11.89
N ALA A 108 -32.07 2.57 11.62
CA ALA A 108 -31.03 3.58 11.40
C ALA A 108 -29.97 3.69 12.52
N PRO A 109 -30.29 3.59 13.82
CA PRO A 109 -29.29 3.56 14.88
C PRO A 109 -28.31 2.38 14.74
N LEU A 110 -28.80 1.22 14.31
CA LEU A 110 -27.98 0.03 14.15
C LEU A 110 -27.01 0.13 12.97
N VAL A 111 -27.40 0.85 11.91
CA VAL A 111 -26.51 1.18 10.80
C VAL A 111 -25.37 2.07 11.28
N LYS A 112 -25.65 3.06 12.13
CA LYS A 112 -24.59 3.89 12.75
C LYS A 112 -23.64 3.05 13.61
N ASP A 113 -24.17 2.08 14.35
CA ASP A 113 -23.33 1.16 15.14
C ASP A 113 -22.42 0.32 14.23
N LEU A 114 -22.93 -0.16 13.09
CA LEU A 114 -22.12 -0.85 12.07
C LEU A 114 -21.04 0.08 11.51
N GLU A 115 -21.37 1.31 11.11
CA GLU A 115 -20.40 2.29 10.60
C GLU A 115 -19.30 2.61 11.62
N ALA A 116 -19.66 2.80 12.89
CA ALA A 116 -18.68 2.99 13.97
C ALA A 116 -17.77 1.75 14.14
N HIS A 117 -18.33 0.54 14.02
CA HIS A 117 -17.55 -0.69 14.04
C HIS A 117 -16.60 -0.80 12.85
N ARG A 118 -17.00 -0.35 11.65
CA ARG A 118 -16.11 -0.25 10.48
C ARG A 118 -14.93 0.68 10.74
N ASP A 119 -15.17 1.83 11.37
CA ASP A 119 -14.09 2.78 11.69
C ASP A 119 -13.09 2.17 12.68
N GLU A 120 -13.60 1.44 13.67
CA GLU A 120 -12.76 0.67 14.59
C GLU A 120 -11.94 -0.40 13.84
N LEU A 121 -12.59 -1.20 12.98
CA LEU A 121 -11.93 -2.21 12.16
C LEU A 121 -10.81 -1.60 11.32
N THR A 122 -11.08 -0.47 10.66
CA THR A 122 -10.11 0.23 9.80
C THR A 122 -8.89 0.69 10.60
N GLY A 123 -9.09 1.22 11.81
CA GLY A 123 -8.01 1.58 12.72
C GLY A 123 -7.16 0.36 13.15
N ARG A 124 -7.80 -0.78 13.40
CA ARG A 124 -7.12 -2.03 13.78
C ARG A 124 -6.34 -2.65 12.62
N ILE A 125 -6.91 -2.63 11.41
CA ILE A 125 -6.24 -3.05 10.18
C ILE A 125 -4.96 -2.23 9.96
N ALA A 126 -5.00 -0.92 10.17
CA ALA A 126 -3.83 -0.07 10.04
C ALA A 126 -2.70 -0.41 11.04
N ALA A 127 -3.05 -0.98 12.20
CA ALA A 127 -2.09 -1.40 13.23
C ALA A 127 -1.54 -2.83 13.03
N LEU A 128 -2.17 -3.64 12.16
CA LEU A 128 -1.75 -5.02 11.90
C LEU A 128 -0.57 -5.08 10.92
N PRO A 129 0.41 -5.99 11.13
CA PRO A 129 1.48 -6.24 10.18
C PRO A 129 0.97 -6.58 8.78
N ALA A 130 1.72 -6.17 7.76
CA ALA A 130 1.46 -6.63 6.40
C ALA A 130 1.65 -8.16 6.31
N GLY A 131 0.62 -8.88 5.87
CA GLY A 131 0.61 -10.34 5.80
C GLY A 131 0.01 -11.05 7.02
N ASP A 132 -0.51 -10.33 8.01
CA ASP A 132 -1.26 -10.95 9.11
C ASP A 132 -2.55 -11.60 8.58
N PRO A 133 -2.83 -12.87 8.93
CA PRO A 133 -4.01 -13.58 8.43
C PRO A 133 -5.34 -12.96 8.89
N GLY A 134 -5.37 -12.32 10.06
CA GLY A 134 -6.55 -11.63 10.58
C GLY A 134 -6.87 -10.35 9.80
N ARG A 135 -5.87 -9.73 9.17
CA ARG A 135 -6.04 -8.49 8.41
C ARG A 135 -7.06 -8.63 7.29
N GLY A 136 -6.97 -9.70 6.49
CA GLY A 136 -7.89 -9.93 5.37
C GLY A 136 -9.34 -10.11 5.84
N LEU A 137 -9.54 -10.82 6.96
CA LEU A 137 -10.85 -10.98 7.56
C LEU A 137 -11.44 -9.64 8.04
N LEU A 138 -10.63 -8.82 8.71
CA LEU A 138 -11.08 -7.49 9.16
C LEU A 138 -11.42 -6.58 7.96
N GLU A 139 -10.61 -6.63 6.89
CA GLU A 139 -10.85 -5.86 5.65
C GLU A 139 -12.16 -6.27 4.97
N GLU A 140 -12.46 -7.57 4.90
CA GLU A 140 -13.72 -8.07 4.36
C GLU A 140 -14.93 -7.59 5.17
N MET A 141 -14.86 -7.68 6.50
CA MET A 141 -15.93 -7.18 7.38
C MET A 141 -16.16 -5.68 7.19
N ALA A 142 -15.10 -4.87 7.11
CA ALA A 142 -15.23 -3.43 6.87
C ALA A 142 -15.85 -3.11 5.50
N SER A 143 -15.50 -3.89 4.48
CA SER A 143 -16.08 -3.75 3.13
C SER A 143 -17.57 -4.10 3.11
N LEU A 144 -17.96 -5.17 3.80
CA LEU A 144 -19.35 -5.59 3.91
C LEU A 144 -20.20 -4.52 4.63
N VAL A 145 -19.73 -4.01 5.77
CA VAL A 145 -20.40 -2.89 6.46
C VAL A 145 -20.58 -1.69 5.54
N SER A 146 -19.54 -1.33 4.78
CA SER A 146 -19.62 -0.18 3.87
C SER A 146 -20.69 -0.38 2.81
N THR A 147 -20.79 -1.58 2.25
CA THR A 147 -21.79 -1.92 1.24
C THR A 147 -23.21 -1.89 1.81
N GLU A 148 -23.44 -2.49 2.98
CA GLU A 148 -24.76 -2.49 3.63
C GLU A 148 -25.19 -1.08 4.06
N SER A 149 -24.26 -0.26 4.55
CA SER A 149 -24.56 1.13 4.93
C SER A 149 -24.95 1.98 3.71
N VAL A 150 -24.28 1.80 2.58
CA VAL A 150 -24.62 2.48 1.32
C VAL A 150 -26.00 2.04 0.81
N LYS A 151 -26.29 0.73 0.79
CA LYS A 151 -27.62 0.21 0.42
C LYS A 151 -28.72 0.79 1.30
N PHE A 152 -28.45 0.91 2.60
CA PHE A 152 -29.41 1.48 3.55
C PHE A 152 -29.69 2.94 3.25
N HIS A 153 -28.65 3.75 3.07
CA HIS A 153 -28.81 5.18 2.76
C HIS A 153 -29.43 5.43 1.39
N ARG A 154 -29.24 4.54 0.43
CA ARG A 154 -29.91 4.60 -0.88
C ARG A 154 -31.38 4.19 -0.79
N GLY A 155 -31.79 3.49 0.26
CA GLY A 155 -33.16 3.00 0.46
C GLY A 155 -33.44 1.71 -0.29
N ASP A 156 -32.45 0.86 -0.57
CA ASP A 156 -32.66 -0.44 -1.25
C ASP A 156 -33.46 -1.46 -0.43
N TYR A 157 -33.70 -1.19 0.84
CA TYR A 157 -34.41 -2.08 1.75
C TYR A 157 -35.89 -1.71 1.94
N VAL A 158 -36.48 -0.98 0.99
CA VAL A 158 -37.89 -0.54 0.99
C VAL A 158 -38.61 -1.08 -0.24
#